data_AF-A0A4R4S2B0-F1
#
_entry.id   AF-A0A4R4S2B0-F1
#
_cell.length_a   1.000
_cell.length_b   1.000
_cell.length_c   1.000
_cell.angle_alpha   90.00
_cell.angle_beta   90.00
_cell.angle_gamma   90.00
#
_symmetry.space_group_name_H-M   'P 1'
#
loop_
_entity.id
_entity.type
_entity.pdbx_description
1 polymer ?
#
loop_
_entity_poly.entity_id
_entity_poly.type
_entity_poly.pdbx_seq_one_letter_code
_entity_poly.pdbx_strand_id
1 'polypeptide(L)'
;MRPAGWIAVRAATCVGTLAVLSVVVFWATEVLPGDAVGVVAGPDATDAEREAVRGALGLDRPPAERYGEWVAGMLHGDLGTSLVSGRDVAGIVAARLGGLEPAGRPA
;
A
#
# COMPACT_ATOMS: atom_id res chain seq x y z
N MET A 1 30.95 -22.32 -7.58
CA MET A 1 29.75 -21.76 -6.94
C MET A 1 28.64 -21.73 -7.99
N ARG A 2 27.50 -22.41 -7.78
CA ARG A 2 26.44 -22.47 -8.81
C ARG A 2 25.66 -21.16 -8.76
N PRO A 3 25.70 -20.31 -9.81
CA PRO A 3 25.12 -18.96 -9.76
C PRO A 3 23.61 -18.97 -9.42
N ALA A 4 22.91 -20.02 -9.83
CA ALA A 4 21.50 -20.24 -9.50
C ALA A 4 21.21 -20.31 -7.99
N GLY A 5 22.10 -20.91 -7.18
CA GLY A 5 21.92 -21.02 -5.74
C GLY A 5 22.08 -19.68 -5.01
N TRP A 6 23.02 -18.85 -5.47
CA TRP A 6 23.23 -17.52 -4.90
C TRP A 6 22.10 -16.55 -5.25
N ILE A 7 21.60 -16.58 -6.49
CA ILE A 7 20.45 -15.77 -6.91
C ILE A 7 19.21 -16.14 -6.09
N ALA A 8 18.93 -17.43 -5.90
CA ALA A 8 17.80 -17.89 -5.12
C ALA A 8 17.86 -17.42 -3.65
N VAL A 9 19.03 -17.54 -3.02
CA VAL A 9 19.23 -17.04 -1.65
C VAL A 9 19.00 -15.54 -1.57
N ARG A 10 19.54 -14.75 -2.51
CA ARG A 10 19.34 -13.31 -2.51
C ARG A 10 17.89 -12.91 -2.74
N ALA A 11 17.20 -13.56 -3.67
CA ALA A 11 15.78 -13.32 -3.91
C ALA A 11 14.96 -13.64 -2.65
N ALA A 12 15.24 -14.76 -1.98
CA ALA A 12 14.57 -15.12 -0.73
C ALA A 12 14.83 -14.09 0.39
N THR A 13 16.07 -13.61 0.55
CA THR A 13 16.38 -12.54 1.51
C THR A 13 15.64 -11.25 1.18
N CYS A 14 15.60 -10.84 -0.10
CA CYS A 14 14.86 -9.65 -0.52
C CYS A 14 13.36 -9.76 -0.21
N VAL A 15 12.74 -10.89 -0.56
CA VAL A 15 11.32 -11.14 -0.26
C VAL A 15 11.06 -11.13 1.24
N GLY A 16 11.92 -11.79 2.03
CA GLY A 16 11.80 -11.81 3.49
C GLY A 16 11.90 -10.42 4.10
N THR A 17 12.86 -9.60 3.66
CA THR A 17 13.01 -8.21 4.11
C THR A 17 11.78 -7.37 3.76
N LEU A 18 11.27 -7.49 2.54
CA LEU A 18 10.07 -6.76 2.11
C LEU A 18 8.84 -7.19 2.89
N ALA A 19 8.69 -8.49 3.17
CA ALA A 19 7.60 -9.01 4.00
C ALA A 19 7.64 -8.43 5.42
N VAL A 20 8.80 -8.49 6.09
CA VAL A 20 8.97 -7.91 7.43
C VAL A 20 8.70 -6.41 7.42
N LEU A 21 9.27 -5.69 6.45
CA LEU A 21 9.05 -4.24 6.31
C LEU A 21 7.57 -3.91 6.10
N SER A 22 6.86 -4.70 5.28
CA SER A 22 5.43 -4.48 5.03
C SER A 22 4.59 -4.64 6.29
N VAL A 23 4.89 -5.64 7.13
CA VAL A 23 4.21 -5.83 8.42
C VAL A 23 4.49 -4.66 9.35
N VAL A 24 5.76 -4.21 9.43
CA VAL A 24 6.15 -3.07 10.26
C VAL A 24 5.42 -1.79 9.82
N VAL A 25 5.37 -1.52 8.52
CA VAL A 25 4.66 -0.35 7.97
C VAL A 25 3.16 -0.44 8.28
N PHE A 26 2.54 -1.60 8.05
CA PHE A 26 1.13 -1.81 8.35
C PHE A 26 0.81 -1.58 9.84
N TRP A 27 1.64 -2.14 10.73
CA TRP A 27 1.50 -1.93 12.17
C TRP A 27 1.69 -0.47 12.56
N ALA A 28 2.69 0.20 12.00
CA ALA A 28 2.91 1.61 12.25
C ALA A 28 1.68 2.42 11.84
N THR A 29 1.10 2.17 10.66
CA THR A 29 -0.10 2.88 10.20
C THR A 29 -1.34 2.65 11.08
N GLU A 30 -1.43 1.50 11.75
CA GLU A 30 -2.55 1.21 12.66
C GLU A 30 -2.42 1.93 14.01
N VAL A 31 -1.18 2.13 14.48
CA VAL A 31 -0.91 2.77 15.78
C VAL A 31 -0.82 4.29 15.67
N LEU A 32 -0.66 4.82 14.45
CA LEU A 32 -0.51 6.25 14.22
C LEU A 32 -1.81 7.01 14.61
N PRO A 33 -1.75 8.08 15.43
CA PRO A 33 -2.92 8.88 15.81
C PRO A 33 -3.52 9.68 14.63
N GLY A 34 -2.84 9.72 13.48
CA GLY A 34 -3.34 10.17 12.19
C GLY A 34 -3.59 8.98 11.28
N ASP A 35 -4.57 8.15 11.62
CA ASP A 35 -4.97 6.98 10.86
C ASP A 35 -5.62 7.38 9.51
N ALA A 36 -5.92 6.40 8.68
CA ALA A 36 -6.56 6.64 7.38
C ALA A 36 -7.89 7.40 7.51
N VAL A 37 -8.59 7.29 8.65
CA VAL A 37 -9.80 8.07 8.93
C VAL A 37 -9.48 9.55 9.03
N GLY A 38 -8.45 9.94 9.78
CA GLY A 38 -8.04 11.34 9.90
C GLY A 38 -7.62 11.97 8.57
N VAL A 39 -6.98 11.21 7.68
CA VAL A 39 -6.57 11.67 6.35
C VAL A 39 -7.78 11.88 5.43
N VAL A 40 -8.78 11.01 5.49
CA VAL A 40 -9.95 11.05 4.60
C VAL A 40 -11.04 11.97 5.14
N ALA A 41 -11.33 11.92 6.43
CA ALA A 41 -12.36 12.74 7.08
C ALA A 41 -11.90 14.21 7.24
N GLY A 42 -10.59 14.43 7.37
CA GLY A 42 -10.03 15.75 7.62
C GLY A 42 -9.95 16.11 9.12
N PRO A 43 -9.21 17.17 9.46
CA PRO A 43 -8.91 17.53 10.86
C PRO A 43 -10.15 17.96 11.66
N ASP A 44 -11.13 18.60 11.00
CA ASP A 44 -12.32 19.18 11.63
C ASP A 44 -13.54 18.24 11.64
N ALA A 45 -13.38 17.00 11.16
CA ALA A 45 -14.48 16.02 11.11
C ALA A 45 -14.97 15.66 12.52
N THR A 46 -16.30 15.62 12.65
CA THR A 46 -16.99 15.17 13.87
C THR A 46 -16.77 13.68 14.11
N ASP A 47 -16.95 13.23 15.36
CA ASP A 47 -16.80 11.80 15.70
C ASP A 47 -17.73 10.89 14.89
N ALA A 48 -18.94 11.36 14.58
CA ALA A 48 -19.90 10.63 13.76
C ALA A 48 -19.43 10.48 12.30
N GLU A 49 -18.82 11.51 11.72
CA GLU A 49 -18.25 11.44 10.37
C GLU A 49 -17.02 10.54 10.32
N ARG A 50 -16.18 10.57 11.37
CA ARG A 50 -15.02 9.68 11.51
C ARG A 50 -15.43 8.21 11.55
N GLU A 51 -16.47 7.88 12.31
CA GLU A 51 -16.98 6.51 12.39
C GLU A 51 -17.59 6.04 11.06
N ALA A 52 -18.32 6.91 10.37
CA ALA A 52 -18.85 6.60 9.04
C ALA A 52 -17.72 6.33 8.03
N VAL A 53 -16.64 7.12 8.07
CA VAL A 53 -15.45 6.90 7.24
C VAL A 53 -14.72 5.62 7.64
N ARG A 54 -14.63 5.30 8.95
CA ARG A 54 -14.00 4.07 9.45
C ARG A 54 -14.69 2.82 8.88
N GLY A 55 -16.02 2.80 8.93
CA GLY A 55 -16.83 1.73 8.35
C GLY A 55 -16.71 1.66 6.83
N ALA A 56 -16.74 2.81 6.15
CA ALA A 56 -16.57 2.85 4.68
C ALA A 56 -15.19 2.34 4.21
N LEU A 57 -14.15 2.58 5.01
CA LEU A 57 -12.79 2.08 4.74
C LEU A 57 -12.58 0.64 5.23
N GLY A 58 -13.56 0.03 5.88
CA GLY A 58 -13.47 -1.32 6.43
C GLY A 58 -12.45 -1.45 7.57
N LEU A 59 -12.13 -0.35 8.25
CA LEU A 59 -11.14 -0.32 9.33
C LEU A 59 -11.65 -0.98 10.62
N ASP A 60 -12.96 -1.24 10.72
CA ASP A 60 -13.59 -2.00 11.81
C ASP A 60 -13.26 -3.50 11.76
N ARG A 61 -12.73 -3.97 10.64
CA ARG A 61 -12.35 -5.37 10.45
C ARG A 61 -11.03 -5.69 11.16
N PRO A 62 -10.83 -6.94 11.60
CA PRO A 62 -9.57 -7.39 12.19
C PRO A 62 -8.36 -7.02 11.31
N PRO A 63 -7.31 -6.38 11.85
CA PRO A 63 -6.17 -5.90 11.06
C PRO A 63 -5.47 -7.01 10.25
N ALA A 64 -5.41 -8.23 10.80
CA ALA A 64 -4.83 -9.38 10.12
C ALA A 64 -5.61 -9.78 8.85
N GLU A 65 -6.93 -9.63 8.86
CA GLU A 65 -7.79 -9.91 7.71
C GLU A 65 -7.53 -8.89 6.59
N ARG A 66 -7.52 -7.59 6.95
CA ARG A 66 -7.24 -6.49 6.01
C ARG A 66 -5.85 -6.60 5.39
N TYR A 67 -4.84 -6.94 6.21
CA TYR A 67 -3.48 -7.16 5.72
C TYR A 67 -3.42 -8.37 4.78
N GLY A 68 -4.07 -9.48 5.13
CA GLY A 68 -4.14 -10.68 4.30
C GLY A 68 -4.76 -10.42 2.93
N GLU A 69 -5.87 -9.68 2.88
CA GLU A 69 -6.51 -9.27 1.63
C GLU A 69 -5.63 -8.37 0.78
N TRP A 70 -4.98 -7.39 1.40
CA TRP A 70 -4.05 -6.50 0.70
C TRP A 70 -2.85 -7.25 0.11
N VAL A 71 -2.25 -8.18 0.87
CA VAL A 71 -1.17 -9.04 0.36
C VAL A 71 -1.68 -9.92 -0.78
N ALA A 72 -2.87 -10.51 -0.65
CA ALA A 72 -3.45 -11.31 -1.71
C ALA A 72 -3.67 -10.50 -2.99
N GLY A 73 -4.24 -9.29 -2.90
CA GLY A 73 -4.39 -8.38 -4.03
C GLY A 73 -3.05 -8.06 -4.69
N MET A 74 -2.04 -7.70 -3.89
CA MET A 74 -0.69 -7.38 -4.38
C MET A 74 -0.10 -8.52 -5.21
N LEU A 75 -0.23 -9.76 -4.74
CA LEU A 75 0.27 -10.94 -5.44
C LEU A 75 -0.44 -11.18 -6.78
N HIS A 76 -1.65 -10.65 -6.97
CA HIS A 76 -2.40 -10.66 -8.23
C HIS A 76 -2.19 -9.39 -9.07
N GLY A 77 -1.34 -8.46 -8.62
CA GLY A 77 -1.06 -7.19 -9.30
C GLY A 77 -2.00 -6.04 -8.93
N ASP A 78 -2.90 -6.24 -7.98
CA ASP A 78 -3.77 -5.20 -7.43
C ASP A 78 -3.11 -4.58 -6.18
N LEU A 79 -2.56 -3.38 -6.33
CA LEU A 79 -1.96 -2.64 -5.20
C LEU A 79 -3.00 -1.81 -4.41
N GLY A 80 -4.26 -1.85 -4.83
CA GLY A 80 -5.35 -1.08 -4.25
C GLY A 80 -5.46 0.34 -4.80
N THR A 81 -6.35 1.12 -4.18
CA THR A 81 -6.66 2.49 -4.57
C THR A 81 -6.13 3.49 -3.54
N SER A 82 -5.60 4.61 -4.02
CA SER A 82 -5.16 5.72 -3.16
C SER A 82 -6.34 6.38 -2.46
N LEU A 83 -6.33 6.42 -1.13
CA LEU A 83 -7.37 7.08 -0.33
C LEU A 83 -7.40 8.61 -0.52
N VAL A 84 -6.29 9.21 -0.95
CA VAL A 84 -6.18 10.67 -1.16
C VAL A 84 -6.65 11.08 -2.55
N SER A 85 -6.26 10.31 -3.58
CA SER A 85 -6.51 10.69 -4.98
C SER A 85 -7.55 9.83 -5.70
N GLY A 86 -8.02 8.74 -5.10
CA GLY A 86 -8.97 7.81 -5.71
C GLY A 86 -8.42 7.02 -6.91
N ARG A 87 -7.11 7.10 -7.19
CA ARG A 87 -6.47 6.42 -8.32
C ARG A 87 -5.82 5.11 -7.90
N ASP A 88 -5.74 4.17 -8.85
CA ASP A 88 -4.99 2.92 -8.72
C ASP A 88 -3.52 3.20 -8.37
N VAL A 89 -3.06 2.58 -7.28
CA VAL A 89 -1.67 2.67 -6.79
C VAL A 89 -0.69 2.11 -7.81
N ALA A 90 -1.03 1.02 -8.52
CA ALA A 90 -0.17 0.46 -9.56
C ALA A 90 0.07 1.46 -10.69
N GLY A 91 -0.98 2.17 -11.12
CA GLY A 91 -0.86 3.26 -12.10
C GLY A 91 0.01 4.42 -11.61
N ILE A 92 -0.13 4.81 -10.34
CA ILE A 92 0.72 5.85 -9.72
C ILE A 92 2.18 5.42 -9.70
N VAL A 93 2.48 4.20 -9.26
CA VAL A 93 3.84 3.67 -9.19
C VAL A 93 4.44 3.53 -10.59
N ALA A 94 3.68 2.99 -11.54
CA ALA A 94 4.12 2.84 -12.93
C ALA A 94 4.46 4.21 -13.56
N ALA A 95 3.66 5.25 -13.33
CA ALA A 95 3.96 6.59 -13.81
C ALA A 95 5.27 7.17 -13.22
N ARG A 96 5.60 6.82 -11.97
CA ARG A 96 6.84 7.28 -11.31
C ARG A 96 8.08 6.50 -11.77
N LEU A 97 7.91 5.23 -12.11
CA LEU A 97 8.98 4.41 -12.70
C LEU A 97 9.17 4.73 -14.20
N GLY A 98 8.08 5.09 -14.88
CA GLY A 98 8.02 5.46 -16.30
C GLY A 98 8.43 6.89 -16.62
N GLY A 99 8.89 7.68 -15.64
CA GLY A 99 9.44 9.03 -15.84
C GLY A 99 10.73 9.08 -16.69
N LEU A 100 11.23 7.94 -17.18
CA LEU A 100 12.12 7.89 -18.34
C LEU A 100 11.26 7.96 -19.61
N GLU A 101 10.72 9.13 -19.93
CA GLU A 101 10.17 9.38 -21.27
C GLU A 101 11.35 9.42 -22.26
N PRO A 102 11.49 8.50 -23.24
CA PRO A 102 12.34 8.79 -24.39
C PRO A 102 11.59 9.81 -25.24
N ALA A 103 11.98 11.08 -25.08
CA ALA A 103 11.74 12.21 -25.96
C ALA A 103 10.48 12.16 -26.87
N GLY A 104 9.45 12.90 -26.47
CA GLY A 104 8.72 13.77 -27.38
C GLY A 104 7.48 13.19 -28.05
N ARG A 105 6.35 13.83 -27.77
CA ARG A 105 5.41 14.24 -28.81
C ARG A 105 4.96 15.67 -28.55
N PRO A 106 5.29 16.65 -29.42
CA PRO A 106 4.60 17.94 -29.40
C PRO A 106 3.14 17.77 -29.85
N ALA A 107 2.34 18.74 -29.40
CA ALA A 107 0.89 18.89 -29.53
C ALA A 107 0.34 18.77 -30.96
#